data_AF-A0A847FMF6-F1
#
_entry.id   AF-A0A847FMF6-F1
#
_cell.length_a   1.000
_cell.length_b   1.000
_cell.length_c   1.000
_cell.angle_alpha   90.00
_cell.angle_beta   90.00
_cell.angle_gamma   90.00
#
_symmetry.space_group_name_H-M   'P 1'
#
loop_
_entity.id
_entity.type
_entity.pdbx_description
1 polymer ?
#
loop_
_entity_poly.entity_id
_entity_poly.type
_entity_poly.pdbx_seq_one_letter_code
_entity_poly.pdbx_strand_id
1 'polypeptide(L)'
;MGQLALPFALHIPVNELPARWQEVPTDRMVATFCSSVTRAAVAWAYLQLHGLDRVRILDARYSELTEELIPGKVYKRLKGQ
;
A
#
# COMPACT_ATOMS: atom_id res chain seq x y z
N MET A 1 -18.06 -3.67 4.88
CA MET A 1 -16.93 -3.20 4.06
C MET A 1 -15.65 -3.69 4.72
N GLY A 2 -15.02 -4.74 4.20
CA GLY A 2 -13.83 -5.33 4.82
C GLY A 2 -12.59 -4.50 4.51
N GLN A 3 -11.83 -4.13 5.55
CA GLN A 3 -10.51 -3.54 5.39
C GLN A 3 -9.50 -4.68 5.20
N LEU A 4 -8.70 -4.63 4.12
CA LEU A 4 -7.58 -5.54 3.96
C LEU A 4 -6.48 -5.11 4.95
N ALA A 5 -6.22 -5.94 5.96
CA ALA A 5 -5.11 -5.73 6.88
C ALA A 5 -3.87 -6.43 6.32
N LEU A 6 -2.88 -5.64 5.91
CA LEU A 6 -1.56 -6.14 5.54
C LEU A 6 -0.67 -6.02 6.79
N PRO A 7 -0.40 -7.13 7.54
CA PRO A 7 0.29 -7.05 8.83
C PRO A 7 1.74 -6.56 8.72
N PHE A 8 2.32 -6.63 7.52
CA PHE A 8 3.65 -6.13 7.21
C PHE A 8 3.67 -4.66 6.77
N ALA A 9 2.51 -4.03 6.56
CA ALA A 9 2.41 -2.66 6.09
C ALA A 9 2.25 -1.67 7.24
N LEU A 10 2.90 -0.52 7.12
CA LEU A 10 2.70 0.60 8.02
C LEU A 10 1.33 1.25 7.73
N HIS A 11 0.42 1.19 8.71
CA HIS A 11 -0.92 1.75 8.56
C HIS A 11 -0.96 3.21 9.04
N ILE A 12 -0.95 4.14 8.08
CA ILE A 12 -1.15 5.58 8.31
C ILE A 12 -2.35 6.05 7.49
N PRO A 13 -3.52 6.33 8.13
CA PRO A 13 -4.63 6.99 7.46
C PRO A 13 -4.21 8.35 6.88
N VAL A 14 -4.72 8.71 5.69
CA VAL A 14 -4.30 9.95 4.99
C VAL A 14 -4.54 11.22 5.81
N ASN A 15 -5.59 11.25 6.63
CA ASN A 15 -5.88 12.36 7.54
C ASN A 15 -4.89 12.49 8.70
N GLU A 16 -4.18 11.42 9.05
CA GLU A 16 -3.14 11.41 10.10
C GLU A 16 -1.74 11.60 9.54
N LEU A 17 -1.56 11.46 8.22
CA LEU A 17 -0.27 11.56 7.56
C LEU A 17 0.51 12.84 7.89
N PRO A 18 -0.10 14.05 7.97
CA PRO A 18 0.63 15.26 8.32
C PRO A 18 1.32 15.22 9.68
N ALA A 19 0.76 14.48 10.64
CA ALA A 19 1.33 14.34 11.99
C ALA A 19 2.32 13.18 12.11
N ARG A 20 2.31 12.24 11.16
CA ARG A 20 2.97 10.93 11.27
C ARG A 20 3.91 10.61 10.10
N TRP A 21 4.15 11.55 9.19
CA TRP A 21 4.94 11.29 7.98
C TRP A 21 6.37 10.84 8.27
N GLN A 22 6.95 11.23 9.40
CA GLN A 22 8.29 10.82 9.83
C GLN A 22 8.38 9.33 10.21
N GLU A 23 7.25 8.63 10.39
CA GLU A 23 7.24 7.18 10.59
C GLU A 23 7.59 6.42 9.30
N VAL A 24 7.50 7.07 8.14
CA VAL A 24 7.81 6.46 6.84
C VAL A 24 9.32 6.18 6.76
N PRO A 25 9.73 4.92 6.58
CA PRO A 25 11.15 4.57 6.46
C PRO A 25 11.84 5.28 5.30
N THR A 26 13.02 5.85 5.56
CA THR A 26 13.84 6.56 4.55
C THR A 26 15.04 5.73 4.08
N ASP A 27 15.36 4.65 4.79
CA ASP A 27 16.45 3.72 4.51
C ASP A 27 16.15 2.73 3.37
N ARG A 28 14.87 2.52 3.06
CA ARG A 28 14.39 1.56 2.06
C ARG A 28 13.32 2.14 1.14
N MET A 29 13.06 1.44 0.05
CA MET A 29 11.94 1.77 -0.84
C MET A 29 10.61 1.43 -0.17
N VAL A 30 9.65 2.32 -0.28
CA VAL A 30 8.30 2.15 0.25
C VAL A 30 7.27 2.46 -0.82
N ALA A 31 6.12 1.79 -0.75
CA ALA A 31 5.02 2.01 -1.68
C ALA A 31 3.75 2.43 -0.93
N THR A 32 3.12 3.53 -1.36
CA THR A 32 1.80 3.92 -0.87
C THR A 32 0.72 3.11 -1.58
N PHE A 33 -0.30 2.68 -0.84
CA PHE A 33 -1.38 1.84 -1.37
C PHE A 33 -2.77 2.33 -0.92
N CYS A 34 -3.75 2.16 -1.80
CA CYS A 34 -5.16 2.41 -1.55
C CYS A 34 -6.03 1.51 -2.43
N SER A 35 -7.25 1.22 -2.00
CA SER A 35 -8.30 0.52 -2.75
C SER A 35 -8.51 0.96 -4.19
N SER A 36 -8.30 2.25 -4.47
CA SER A 36 -8.62 2.93 -5.74
C SER A 36 -7.51 3.87 -6.21
N VAL A 37 -6.29 3.73 -5.68
CA VAL A 37 -5.10 4.56 -5.99
C VAL A 37 -5.17 6.04 -5.57
N THR A 38 -6.36 6.68 -5.54
CA THR A 38 -6.52 8.12 -5.25
C THR A 38 -5.82 8.58 -3.97
N ARG A 39 -6.09 7.90 -2.84
CA ARG A 39 -5.47 8.25 -1.54
C ARG A 39 -3.97 7.95 -1.50
N ALA A 40 -3.53 6.94 -2.25
CA ALA A 40 -2.11 6.62 -2.38
C ALA A 40 -1.37 7.74 -3.11
N ALA A 41 -1.93 8.25 -4.21
CA ALA A 41 -1.35 9.37 -4.96
C ALA A 41 -1.24 10.65 -4.13
N VAL A 42 -2.27 10.98 -3.34
CA VAL A 42 -2.24 12.12 -2.41
C VAL A 42 -1.15 11.95 -1.35
N ALA A 43 -1.07 10.77 -0.71
CA ALA A 43 -0.06 10.47 0.29
C ALA A 43 1.36 10.53 -0.31
N TRP A 44 1.55 9.95 -1.50
CA TRP A 44 2.82 10.00 -2.24
C TRP A 44 3.24 11.44 -2.51
N ALA A 45 2.37 12.26 -3.10
CA ALA A 45 2.68 13.66 -3.39
C ALA A 45 3.07 14.43 -2.11
N TYR A 46 2.36 14.20 -1.01
CA TYR A 46 2.68 14.79 0.28
C TYR A 46 4.08 14.38 0.79
N LEU A 47 4.43 13.09 0.70
CA LEU A 47 5.74 12.59 1.12
C LEU A 47 6.88 13.11 0.22
N GLN A 48 6.65 13.26 -1.08
CA GLN A 48 7.62 13.87 -1.99
C GLN A 48 7.91 15.33 -1.61
N LEU A 49 6.91 16.09 -1.18
CA LEU A 49 7.11 17.49 -0.72
C LEU A 49 7.98 17.59 0.54
N HIS A 50 8.04 16.52 1.35
CA HIS A 50 8.94 16.42 2.51
C HIS A 50 10.32 15.83 2.16
N GLY A 51 10.62 15.60 0.87
CA GLY A 51 11.91 15.12 0.41
C GLY A 51 12.10 13.60 0.50
N LEU A 52 11.02 12.81 0.65
CA LEU A 52 11.13 11.36 0.65
C LEU A 52 11.12 10.80 -0.78
N ASP A 53 12.29 10.74 -1.41
CA ASP A 53 12.41 10.37 -2.83
C ASP A 53 12.26 8.87 -3.13
N ARG A 54 12.30 8.03 -2.10
CA ARG A 54 12.21 6.56 -2.20
C ARG A 54 10.78 6.03 -2.05
N VAL A 55 9.78 6.90 -2.16
CA VAL A 55 8.36 6.53 -2.13
C VAL A 55 7.85 6.34 -3.57
N ARG A 56 7.09 5.27 -3.80
CA ARG A 56 6.39 5.00 -5.06
C ARG A 56 4.91 4.76 -4.82
N ILE A 57 4.11 4.87 -5.87
CA ILE A 57 2.69 4.49 -5.81
C ILE A 57 2.59 3.03 -6.25
N LEU A 58 1.94 2.20 -5.45
CA LEU A 58 1.56 0.86 -5.89
C LEU A 58 0.31 0.98 -6.77
N ASP A 59 0.50 0.89 -8.08
CA ASP A 59 -0.57 0.93 -9.08
C ASP A 59 -1.26 -0.45 -9.19
N ALA A 60 -1.86 -0.88 -8.09
CA ALA A 60 -2.63 -2.11 -8.02
C ALA A 60 -3.97 -1.83 -7.34
N ARG A 61 -5.05 -2.33 -7.93
CA ARG A 61 -6.38 -2.32 -7.30
C ARG A 61 -6.47 -3.43 -6.27
N TYR A 62 -7.49 -3.36 -5.40
CA TYR A 62 -7.70 -4.41 -4.40
C TYR A 62 -7.80 -5.82 -5.01
N SER A 63 -8.52 -5.97 -6.11
CA SER A 63 -8.71 -7.26 -6.79
C SER A 63 -7.38 -7.85 -7.28
N GLU A 64 -6.57 -7.02 -7.96
CA GLU A 64 -5.27 -7.41 -8.50
C GLU A 64 -4.30 -7.78 -7.37
N LEU A 65 -4.25 -6.98 -6.30
CA LEU A 65 -3.39 -7.27 -5.15
C LEU A 65 -3.83 -8.55 -4.45
N THR A 66 -5.14 -8.78 -4.30
CA THR A 66 -5.61 -10.02 -3.65
C THR A 66 -5.26 -11.26 -4.46
N GLU A 67 -5.26 -11.19 -5.80
CA GLU A 67 -4.88 -12.31 -6.69
C GLU A 67 -3.40 -12.66 -6.56
N GLU A 68 -2.52 -11.66 -6.48
CA GLU A 68 -1.08 -11.85 -6.30
C GLU A 68 -0.70 -12.27 -4.87
N LEU A 69 -1.45 -11.80 -3.87
CA LEU A 69 -1.23 -12.15 -2.47
C LEU A 69 -1.89 -13.47 -2.04
N ILE A 70 -2.62 -14.16 -2.94
CA ILE A 70 -3.19 -15.48 -2.63
C ILE A 70 -2.03 -16.43 -2.31
N PRO A 71 -2.01 -17.06 -1.12
CA PRO A 71 -1.00 -18.06 -0.82
C PRO A 71 -0.99 -19.15 -1.90
N GLY A 72 0.18 -19.56 -2.38
CA GLY A 72 0.28 -20.50 -3.51
C GLY A 72 -0.49 -21.82 -3.33
N LYS A 73 -0.71 -22.26 -2.07
CA LYS A 73 -1.56 -23.41 -1.74
C LYS A 73 -3.05 -23.19 -2.04
N VAL A 74 -3.55 -21.96 -1.87
CA VAL A 74 -4.92 -21.55 -2.17
C VAL A 74 -5.07 -21.30 -3.66
N TYR A 75 -4.09 -20.65 -4.31
CA TYR A 75 -4.07 -20.43 -5.75
C TYR A 75 -4.20 -21.74 -6.55
N LYS A 76 -3.41 -22.76 -6.19
CA LYS A 76 -3.47 -24.10 -6.81
C LYS A 76 -4.84 -24.78 -6.65
N ARG A 77 -5.57 -24.48 -5.56
CA ARG A 77 -6.89 -25.06 -5.29
C ARG A 77 -8.01 -24.35 -6.05
N LEU A 78 -7.85 -23.04 -6.32
CA LEU A 78 -8.79 -22.23 -7.09
C LEU A 78 -8.68 -22.45 -8.60
N LYS A 79 -7.47 -22.69 -9.14
CA LYS A 79 -7.24 -23.01 -10.56
C LYS A 79 -7.34 -24.50 -10.92
N GLY A 80 -7.52 -25.37 -9.92
CA GLY A 80 -7.60 -26.82 -10.08
C GLY A 80 -9.03 -27.38 -10.21
N GLN A 81 -10.03 -26.52 -10.43
CA GLN A 81 -11.39 -26.90 -10.83
C GLN A 81 -11.68 -26.36 -12.24
#